data_AF-A0A537U9E3-F1
#
_entry.id   AF-A0A537U9E3-F1
#
_cell.length_a   1.000
_cell.length_b   1.000
_cell.length_c   1.000
_cell.angle_alpha   90.00
_cell.angle_beta   90.00
_cell.angle_gamma   90.00
#
_symmetry.space_group_name_H-M   'P 1'
#
loop_
_entity.id
_entity.type
_entity.pdbx_description
1 polymer ?
#
loop_
_entity_poly.entity_id
_entity_poly.type
_entity_poly.pdbx_seq_one_letter_code
_entity_poly.pdbx_strand_id
1 'polypeptide(L)'
;MAALEETGLIAPKATAQSKGPWFGLLAAAAGFALTVLVFYPGYSTADARYVYADAIAWRFGDWQSPAMAVLWRLIDPIAPGSASMFLLTASLYWPAFGILASLAGRRSAWLALATPFVALVPPAFFFVGMVWRDVLFGVVWLAAAVLAFFAADHAPRWRAAIQALAVLLVAFGVLLRPNAVVAAPILAAYVIWPMRVDLKRLALAFVPALIVLSALVPFVYYNILGAERQSPLHSIVVFDLGGITHFAGENQFPVAWSADQTALLTSKCYDPVRWDSYWHVEPCPFVMRRLESPDDKIFGTARLTQAWWDAVRAYPFAYLSHRATFMWQFLARSNLVLPVWDWLDPTAGYGHSRYFTPLLALHEVLQPRLLFRPGLWLILSLAVLLSVWPARATPAGAFAIGVTASAIVYVISFFVLGVASDFRYAYWCVLGTLAGGVAAALVRCDAIAEKRSVTQVAPSGSASAPRI
;
A
#
# COMPACT_ATOMS: atom_id res chain seq x y z
N MET A 1 -70.36 15.36 12.79
CA MET A 1 -70.03 14.07 12.13
C MET A 1 -68.51 13.92 12.12
N ALA A 2 -67.99 13.32 13.19
CA ALA A 2 -66.57 13.03 13.35
C ALA A 2 -66.24 11.65 12.76
N ALA A 3 -65.14 11.57 12.01
CA ALA A 3 -64.36 10.36 11.71
C ALA A 3 -63.01 10.90 11.18
N LEU A 4 -61.95 11.00 11.99
CA LEU A 4 -60.99 9.95 12.38
C LEU A 4 -60.51 9.10 11.18
N GLU A 5 -59.36 9.47 10.61
CA GLU A 5 -58.50 8.52 9.90
C GLU A 5 -57.02 8.78 10.24
N GLU A 6 -56.60 7.98 11.21
CA GLU A 6 -55.28 7.44 11.52
C GLU A 6 -54.00 8.13 11.00
N THR A 7 -53.36 8.83 11.93
CA THR A 7 -51.91 8.98 12.05
C THR A 7 -51.20 7.62 12.09
N GLY A 8 -50.74 7.14 10.94
CA GLY A 8 -49.73 6.08 10.83
C GLY A 8 -48.33 6.60 11.16
N LEU A 9 -48.07 6.89 12.43
CA LEU A 9 -46.71 7.08 12.96
C LEU A 9 -45.93 5.78 12.72
N ILE A 10 -45.07 5.77 11.69
CA ILE A 10 -44.01 4.78 11.56
C ILE A 10 -43.13 4.95 12.80
N ALA A 11 -43.31 4.07 13.77
CA ALA A 11 -42.47 4.00 14.94
C ALA A 11 -41.01 3.87 14.46
N PRO A 12 -40.08 4.76 14.87
CA PRO A 12 -38.67 4.48 14.69
C PRO A 12 -38.39 3.24 15.54
N LYS A 13 -38.18 2.11 14.87
CA LYS A 13 -37.75 0.87 15.51
C LYS A 13 -36.49 1.23 16.28
N ALA A 14 -36.59 1.30 17.62
CA ALA A 14 -35.47 1.63 18.48
C ALA A 14 -34.30 0.72 18.12
N THR A 15 -33.26 1.30 17.52
CA THR A 15 -32.02 0.58 17.27
C THR A 15 -31.46 0.23 18.63
N ALA A 16 -31.67 -1.01 19.08
CA ALA A 16 -30.93 -1.58 20.20
C ALA A 16 -29.47 -1.22 19.98
N GLN A 17 -28.88 -0.44 20.88
CA GLN A 17 -27.49 -0.01 20.81
C GLN A 17 -26.63 -1.28 20.79
N SER A 18 -26.26 -1.71 19.58
CA SER A 18 -25.32 -2.79 19.37
C SER A 18 -24.07 -2.43 20.16
N LYS A 19 -23.68 -3.25 21.14
CA LYS A 19 -22.39 -3.14 21.84
C LYS A 19 -21.21 -3.52 20.93
N GLY A 20 -21.48 -4.01 19.72
CA GLY A 20 -20.50 -4.45 18.72
C GLY A 20 -19.36 -3.45 18.46
N PRO A 21 -19.64 -2.16 18.20
CA PRO A 21 -18.59 -1.17 17.95
C PRO A 21 -17.58 -1.03 19.09
N TRP A 22 -18.01 -1.12 20.35
CA TRP A 22 -17.12 -1.03 21.50
C TRP A 22 -16.15 -2.21 21.59
N PHE A 23 -16.61 -3.43 21.27
CA PHE A 23 -15.72 -4.60 21.22
C PHE A 23 -14.64 -4.46 20.16
N GLY A 24 -15.00 -3.95 18.98
CA GLY A 24 -14.03 -3.69 17.91
C GLY A 24 -12.97 -2.65 18.30
N LEU A 25 -13.38 -1.56 18.95
CA LEU A 25 -12.46 -0.52 19.42
C LEU A 25 -11.53 -1.03 20.53
N LEU A 26 -12.04 -1.80 21.49
CA LEU A 26 -11.23 -2.41 22.54
C LEU A 26 -10.21 -3.41 21.97
N ALA A 27 -10.62 -4.23 21.01
CA ALA A 27 -9.70 -5.15 20.33
C ALA A 27 -8.63 -4.39 19.52
N ALA A 28 -8.98 -3.28 18.87
CA ALA A 28 -8.02 -2.43 18.19
C ALA A 28 -7.03 -1.75 19.17
N ALA A 29 -7.50 -1.31 20.33
CA ALA A 29 -6.65 -0.75 21.39
C ALA A 29 -5.69 -1.80 21.98
N ALA A 30 -6.18 -3.03 22.20
CA ALA A 30 -5.34 -4.15 22.62
C ALA A 30 -4.29 -4.51 21.55
N GLY A 31 -4.67 -4.47 20.27
CA GLY A 31 -3.76 -4.64 19.14
C GLY A 31 -2.69 -3.55 19.07
N PHE A 32 -3.05 -2.30 19.30
CA PHE A 32 -2.10 -1.19 19.40
C PHE A 32 -1.09 -1.42 20.53
N ALA A 33 -1.58 -1.77 21.73
CA ALA A 33 -0.71 -2.07 22.87
C ALA A 33 0.23 -3.25 22.56
N LEU A 34 -0.28 -4.32 21.95
CA LEU A 34 0.55 -5.45 21.51
C LEU A 34 1.63 -5.01 20.51
N THR A 35 1.27 -4.17 19.54
CA THR A 35 2.21 -3.67 18.53
C THR A 35 3.34 -2.88 19.20
N VAL A 36 3.01 -2.00 20.14
CA VAL A 36 4.01 -1.24 20.91
C VAL A 36 4.88 -2.18 21.75
N LEU A 37 4.29 -3.16 22.43
CA LEU A 37 5.05 -4.14 23.24
C LEU A 37 6.04 -4.97 22.41
N VAL A 38 5.67 -5.34 21.19
CA VAL A 38 6.50 -6.18 20.31
C VAL A 38 7.56 -5.36 19.59
N PHE A 39 7.19 -4.18 19.09
CA PHE A 39 7.98 -3.45 18.12
C PHE A 39 8.58 -2.15 18.63
N TYR A 40 8.27 -1.63 19.83
CA TYR A 40 8.90 -0.38 20.29
C TYR A 40 10.44 -0.53 20.43
N PRO A 41 11.25 0.45 20.00
CA PRO A 41 10.92 1.79 19.46
C PRO A 41 10.70 1.84 17.95
N GLY A 42 10.50 0.73 17.27
CA GLY A 42 10.46 0.62 15.82
C GLY A 42 11.84 0.35 15.25
N TYR A 43 11.88 -0.46 14.19
CA TYR A 43 13.12 -0.90 13.60
C TYR A 43 13.60 0.06 12.50
N SER A 44 14.82 0.57 12.67
CA SER A 44 15.46 1.53 11.77
C SER A 44 16.52 0.87 10.89
N THR A 45 16.13 0.51 9.66
CA THR A 45 17.04 0.04 8.60
C THR A 45 17.96 1.14 8.10
N ALA A 46 18.95 0.79 7.27
CA ALA A 46 19.77 1.77 6.54
C ALA A 46 18.92 2.84 5.83
N ASP A 47 17.89 2.43 5.07
CA ASP A 47 16.94 3.36 4.42
C ASP A 47 16.35 4.39 5.38
N ALA A 48 15.91 3.94 6.57
CA ALA A 48 15.29 4.79 7.58
C ALA A 48 16.32 5.74 8.21
N ARG A 49 17.55 5.26 8.45
CA ARG A 49 18.65 6.07 8.99
C ARG A 49 19.06 7.18 8.02
N TYR A 50 19.05 6.93 6.71
CA TYR A 50 19.27 7.98 5.70
C TYR A 50 18.20 9.08 5.78
N VAL A 51 16.91 8.70 5.82
CA VAL A 51 15.81 9.69 5.96
C VAL A 51 15.93 10.47 7.27
N TYR A 52 16.28 9.81 8.37
CA TYR A 52 16.45 10.46 9.66
C TYR A 52 17.66 11.42 9.64
N ALA A 53 18.77 11.04 9.03
CA ALA A 53 19.94 11.91 8.87
C ALA A 53 19.58 13.18 8.09
N ASP A 54 18.85 13.05 6.98
CA ASP A 54 18.34 14.18 6.19
C ASP A 54 17.41 15.09 7.03
N ALA A 55 16.54 14.48 7.85
CA ALA A 55 15.62 15.20 8.73
C ALA A 55 16.35 16.04 9.80
N ILE A 56 17.42 15.49 10.39
CA ILE A 56 18.22 16.18 11.41
C ILE A 56 19.12 17.24 10.77
N ALA A 57 19.75 16.93 9.63
CA ALA A 57 20.61 17.85 8.90
C ALA A 57 19.83 18.96 8.19
N TRP A 58 18.51 18.80 8.03
CA TRP A 58 17.64 19.64 7.22
C TRP A 58 18.19 19.84 5.79
N ARG A 59 18.69 18.74 5.22
CA ARG A 59 19.20 18.65 3.86
C ARG A 59 18.51 17.46 3.21
N PHE A 60 17.76 17.71 2.15
CA PHE A 60 16.90 16.71 1.57
C PHE A 60 17.41 16.29 0.19
N GLY A 61 17.43 14.98 -0.07
CA GLY A 61 17.59 14.43 -1.41
C GLY A 61 16.30 13.79 -1.93
N ASP A 62 16.13 13.72 -3.26
CA ASP A 62 14.97 13.08 -3.90
C ASP A 62 15.04 11.54 -3.95
N TRP A 63 16.15 10.92 -3.53
CA TRP A 63 16.32 9.46 -3.51
C TRP A 63 15.37 8.78 -2.52
N GLN A 64 15.28 9.36 -1.32
CA GLN A 64 14.28 9.00 -0.32
C GLN A 64 13.06 9.94 -0.42
N SER A 65 12.22 10.01 0.61
CA SER A 65 11.11 10.97 0.62
C SER A 65 11.45 12.17 1.51
N PRO A 66 11.73 13.36 0.93
CA PRO A 66 11.81 14.62 1.68
C PRO A 66 10.58 14.89 2.54
N ALA A 67 9.40 14.51 2.06
CA ALA A 67 8.16 14.67 2.82
C ALA A 67 8.16 13.81 4.10
N MET A 68 8.69 12.58 4.03
CA MET A 68 8.90 11.75 5.22
C MET A 68 9.94 12.35 6.17
N ALA A 69 11.04 12.91 5.66
CA ALA A 69 12.08 13.54 6.48
C ALA A 69 11.55 14.77 7.22
N VAL A 70 10.81 15.65 6.53
CA VAL A 70 10.13 16.81 7.14
C VAL A 70 9.15 16.37 8.21
N LEU A 71 8.28 15.39 7.89
CA LEU A 71 7.37 14.83 8.89
C LEU A 71 8.13 14.31 10.10
N TRP A 72 9.22 13.56 9.88
CA TRP A 72 10.05 13.01 10.95
C TRP A 72 10.54 14.11 11.87
N ARG A 73 11.15 15.16 11.31
CA ARG A 73 11.64 16.30 12.09
C ARG A 73 10.55 16.96 12.95
N LEU A 74 9.30 17.03 12.44
CA LEU A 74 8.18 17.64 13.17
C LEU A 74 7.70 16.79 14.35
N ILE A 75 7.72 15.47 14.23
CA ILE A 75 7.19 14.56 15.27
C ILE A 75 8.27 14.00 16.19
N ASP A 76 9.55 14.08 15.79
CA ASP A 76 10.69 13.56 16.55
C ASP A 76 10.74 14.06 18.01
N PRO A 77 10.44 15.34 18.32
CA PRO A 77 10.44 15.82 19.70
C PRO A 77 9.45 15.10 20.64
N ILE A 78 8.42 14.45 20.10
CA ILE A 78 7.42 13.70 20.89
C ILE A 78 7.98 12.34 21.34
N ALA A 79 8.71 11.67 20.44
CA ALA A 79 9.30 10.35 20.68
C ALA A 79 10.56 10.19 19.81
N PRO A 80 11.76 10.56 20.31
CA PRO A 80 12.95 10.70 19.49
C PRO A 80 13.37 9.42 18.75
N GLY A 81 13.97 9.60 17.57
CA GLY A 81 14.52 8.53 16.74
C GLY A 81 13.43 7.75 16.00
N SER A 82 13.58 6.42 15.90
CA SER A 82 12.62 5.54 15.23
C SER A 82 11.24 5.51 15.90
N ALA A 83 11.18 5.81 17.20
CA ALA A 83 9.95 5.76 18.00
C ALA A 83 8.87 6.66 17.42
N SER A 84 9.21 7.86 16.95
CA SER A 84 8.25 8.82 16.43
C SER A 84 7.50 8.28 15.22
N MET A 85 8.22 7.84 14.19
CA MET A 85 7.63 7.28 12.98
C MET A 85 6.90 5.97 13.23
N PHE A 86 7.44 5.12 14.10
CA PHE A 86 6.77 3.88 14.50
C PHE A 86 5.44 4.14 15.20
N LEU A 87 5.43 5.01 16.22
CA LEU A 87 4.23 5.35 16.97
C LEU A 87 3.20 6.05 16.09
N LEU A 88 3.61 6.93 15.18
CA LEU A 88 2.71 7.51 14.18
C LEU A 88 2.08 6.41 13.30
N THR A 89 2.89 5.51 12.76
CA THR A 89 2.42 4.41 11.90
C THR A 89 1.42 3.53 12.64
N ALA A 90 1.74 3.10 13.87
CA ALA A 90 0.84 2.32 14.70
C ALA A 90 -0.46 3.09 15.06
N SER A 91 -0.36 4.40 15.30
CA SER A 91 -1.48 5.28 15.64
C SER A 91 -2.38 5.63 14.45
N LEU A 92 -1.95 5.36 13.22
CA LEU A 92 -2.81 5.42 12.04
C LEU A 92 -3.39 4.03 11.73
N TYR A 93 -2.57 2.99 11.85
CA TYR A 93 -2.93 1.60 11.54
C TYR A 93 -4.10 1.09 12.38
N TRP A 94 -3.97 1.14 13.70
CA TRP A 94 -4.99 0.57 14.60
C TRP A 94 -6.29 1.35 14.62
N PRO A 95 -6.29 2.69 14.64
CA PRO A 95 -7.53 3.45 14.48
C PRO A 95 -8.23 3.21 13.14
N ALA A 96 -7.51 3.02 12.03
CA ALA A 96 -8.15 2.66 10.77
C ALA A 96 -8.90 1.32 10.87
N PHE A 97 -8.28 0.27 11.42
CA PHE A 97 -8.98 -1.00 11.65
C PHE A 97 -10.08 -0.89 12.72
N GLY A 98 -9.91 -0.06 13.75
CA GLY A 98 -10.91 0.18 14.80
C GLY A 98 -12.15 0.91 14.27
N ILE A 99 -11.99 1.90 13.39
CA ILE A 99 -13.09 2.57 12.69
C ILE A 99 -13.80 1.57 11.77
N LEU A 100 -13.05 0.78 11.00
CA LEU A 100 -13.62 -0.25 10.14
C LEU A 100 -14.41 -1.31 10.94
N ALA A 101 -13.88 -1.73 12.08
CA ALA A 101 -14.55 -2.62 13.02
C ALA A 101 -15.83 -2.00 13.60
N SER A 102 -15.81 -0.70 13.90
CA SER A 102 -16.97 0.04 14.39
C SER A 102 -18.08 0.13 13.33
N LEU A 103 -17.71 0.41 12.08
CA LEU A 103 -18.62 0.39 10.93
C LEU A 103 -19.22 -1.01 10.74
N ALA A 104 -18.39 -2.05 10.85
CA ALA A 104 -18.84 -3.43 10.75
C ALA A 104 -19.78 -3.84 11.91
N GLY A 105 -19.50 -3.37 13.11
CA GLY A 105 -20.27 -3.63 14.33
C GLY A 105 -21.67 -3.02 14.35
N ARG A 106 -21.95 -2.06 13.48
CA ARG A 106 -23.32 -1.57 13.23
C ARG A 106 -24.21 -2.64 12.60
N ARG A 107 -23.63 -3.63 11.91
CA ARG A 107 -24.35 -4.71 11.22
C ARG A 107 -24.16 -6.07 11.89
N SER A 108 -22.96 -6.35 12.41
CA SER A 108 -22.64 -7.64 13.04
C SER A 108 -21.59 -7.50 14.13
N ALA A 109 -21.92 -7.91 15.36
CA ALA A 109 -20.98 -7.95 16.48
C ALA A 109 -19.79 -8.89 16.20
N TRP A 110 -20.03 -9.99 15.47
CA TRP A 110 -18.97 -10.89 15.04
C TRP A 110 -17.97 -10.19 14.10
N LEU A 111 -18.46 -9.44 13.11
CA LEU A 111 -17.57 -8.71 12.21
C LEU A 111 -16.82 -7.58 12.94
N ALA A 112 -17.44 -6.96 13.94
CA ALA A 112 -16.78 -6.00 14.80
C ALA A 112 -15.58 -6.61 15.52
N LEU A 113 -15.73 -7.83 16.06
CA LEU A 113 -14.67 -8.54 16.75
C LEU A 113 -13.63 -9.09 15.78
N ALA A 114 -14.03 -9.63 14.63
CA ALA A 114 -13.14 -10.24 13.66
C ALA A 114 -12.25 -9.22 12.92
N THR A 115 -12.73 -7.99 12.70
CA THR A 115 -12.02 -6.98 11.90
C THR A 115 -10.63 -6.64 12.45
N PRO A 116 -10.43 -6.39 13.76
CA PRO A 116 -9.09 -6.16 14.32
C PRO A 116 -8.14 -7.35 14.20
N PHE A 117 -8.63 -8.61 14.18
CA PHE A 117 -7.77 -9.77 13.96
C PHE A 117 -7.23 -9.85 12.53
N VAL A 118 -7.93 -9.27 11.56
CA VAL A 118 -7.42 -9.14 10.20
C VAL A 118 -6.15 -8.27 10.18
N ALA A 119 -6.07 -7.27 11.06
CA ALA A 119 -4.88 -6.44 11.23
C ALA A 119 -3.67 -7.21 11.85
N LEU A 120 -3.91 -8.41 12.40
CA LEU A 120 -2.86 -9.29 12.93
C LEU A 120 -2.40 -10.34 11.90
N VAL A 121 -2.96 -10.35 10.69
CA VAL A 121 -2.50 -11.24 9.62
C VAL A 121 -1.01 -10.96 9.36
N PRO A 122 -0.12 -11.99 9.35
CA PRO A 122 1.33 -11.78 9.48
C PRO A 122 1.94 -10.74 8.52
N PRO A 123 1.65 -10.73 7.20
CA PRO A 123 2.18 -9.69 6.31
C PRO A 123 1.69 -8.28 6.61
N ALA A 124 0.52 -8.12 7.23
CA ALA A 124 0.03 -6.81 7.65
C ALA A 124 0.73 -6.36 8.95
N PHE A 125 0.83 -7.28 9.93
CA PHE A 125 1.34 -7.00 11.26
C PHE A 125 2.87 -6.86 11.34
N PHE A 126 3.63 -7.76 10.68
CA PHE A 126 5.10 -7.81 10.78
C PHE A 126 5.77 -6.52 10.32
N PHE A 127 5.18 -5.86 9.33
CA PHE A 127 5.72 -4.65 8.75
C PHE A 127 5.40 -3.39 9.56
N VAL A 128 4.43 -3.41 10.49
CA VAL A 128 4.06 -2.22 11.29
C VAL A 128 5.24 -1.74 12.15
N GLY A 129 6.11 -2.67 12.58
CA GLY A 129 7.34 -2.34 13.31
C GLY A 129 8.45 -1.75 12.45
N MET A 130 8.33 -1.79 11.12
CA MET A 130 9.37 -1.33 10.19
C MET A 130 9.18 0.15 9.89
N VAL A 131 10.20 0.97 10.18
CA VAL A 131 10.20 2.39 9.81
C VAL A 131 10.54 2.55 8.33
N TRP A 132 9.64 2.07 7.47
CA TRP A 132 9.75 2.14 6.04
C TRP A 132 8.72 3.09 5.45
N ARG A 133 9.15 3.87 4.45
CA ARG A 133 8.24 4.72 3.67
C ARG A 133 7.11 3.92 3.02
N ASP A 134 7.38 2.68 2.60
CA ASP A 134 6.38 1.72 2.07
C ASP A 134 5.24 1.45 3.05
N VAL A 135 5.62 1.26 4.32
CA VAL A 135 4.68 0.92 5.39
C VAL A 135 3.86 2.14 5.73
N LEU A 136 4.52 3.27 6.00
CA LEU A 136 3.82 4.53 6.30
C LEU A 136 2.87 4.93 5.16
N PHE A 137 3.32 4.82 3.90
CA PHE A 137 2.48 5.01 2.71
C PHE A 137 1.22 4.15 2.74
N GLY A 138 1.37 2.83 2.90
CA GLY A 138 0.25 1.91 2.90
C GLY A 138 -0.74 2.20 4.04
N VAL A 139 -0.23 2.54 5.23
CA VAL A 139 -1.05 2.87 6.39
C VAL A 139 -1.79 4.20 6.22
N VAL A 140 -1.13 5.23 5.69
CA VAL A 140 -1.75 6.53 5.38
C VAL A 140 -2.89 6.37 4.37
N TRP A 141 -2.69 5.57 3.33
CA TRP A 141 -3.74 5.29 2.34
C TRP A 141 -4.87 4.43 2.89
N LEU A 142 -4.58 3.49 3.80
CA LEU A 142 -5.61 2.74 4.53
C LEU A 142 -6.46 3.69 5.37
N ALA A 143 -5.82 4.59 6.13
CA ALA A 143 -6.52 5.59 6.93
C ALA A 143 -7.38 6.52 6.05
N ALA A 144 -6.85 7.00 4.93
CA ALA A 144 -7.61 7.80 3.96
C ALA A 144 -8.87 7.08 3.46
N ALA A 145 -8.72 5.81 3.06
CA ALA A 145 -9.81 5.01 2.55
C ALA A 145 -10.89 4.76 3.61
N VAL A 146 -10.49 4.38 4.82
CA VAL A 146 -11.42 4.11 5.93
C VAL A 146 -12.13 5.39 6.37
N LEU A 147 -11.43 6.53 6.41
CA LEU A 147 -12.06 7.83 6.72
C LEU A 147 -13.13 8.19 5.68
N ALA A 148 -12.88 7.96 4.39
CA ALA A 148 -13.88 8.16 3.36
C ALA A 148 -15.10 7.23 3.51
N PHE A 149 -14.87 5.97 3.90
CA PHE A 149 -15.97 5.04 4.19
C PHE A 149 -16.78 5.49 5.40
N PHE A 150 -16.11 5.92 6.47
CA PHE A 150 -16.74 6.48 7.66
C PHE A 150 -17.56 7.74 7.35
N ALA A 151 -17.04 8.61 6.48
CA ALA A 151 -17.71 9.84 6.06
C ALA A 151 -19.01 9.60 5.27
N ALA A 152 -19.15 8.44 4.61
CA ALA A 152 -20.35 8.09 3.83
C ALA A 152 -21.63 8.07 4.69
N ASP A 153 -21.50 7.72 5.97
CA ASP A 153 -22.60 7.65 6.95
C ASP A 153 -22.83 8.97 7.72
N HIS A 154 -22.15 10.05 7.33
CA HIS A 154 -22.20 11.33 8.06
C HIS A 154 -22.83 12.47 7.27
N ALA A 155 -23.32 13.48 8.00
CA ALA A 155 -23.96 14.65 7.45
C ALA A 155 -23.00 15.41 6.48
N PRO A 156 -23.52 16.12 5.46
CA PRO A 156 -22.72 16.69 4.38
C PRO A 156 -21.54 17.57 4.86
N ARG A 157 -21.74 18.39 5.89
CA ARG A 157 -20.68 19.27 6.44
C ARG A 157 -19.49 18.50 7.03
N TRP A 158 -19.75 17.43 7.78
CA TRP A 158 -18.70 16.59 8.38
C TRP A 158 -18.05 15.71 7.32
N ARG A 159 -18.85 15.22 6.37
CA ARG A 159 -18.37 14.44 5.24
C ARG A 159 -17.32 15.21 4.43
N ALA A 160 -17.60 16.47 4.08
CA ALA A 160 -16.66 17.29 3.32
C ALA A 160 -15.31 17.48 4.04
N ALA A 161 -15.33 17.77 5.34
CA ALA A 161 -14.11 17.93 6.13
C ALA A 161 -13.29 16.61 6.22
N ILE A 162 -13.95 15.49 6.48
CA ILE A 162 -13.30 14.17 6.54
C ILE A 162 -12.74 13.77 5.16
N GLN A 163 -13.49 14.04 4.08
CA GLN A 163 -13.03 13.79 2.72
C GLN A 163 -11.83 14.67 2.35
N ALA A 164 -11.82 15.94 2.74
CA ALA A 164 -10.68 16.82 2.52
C ALA A 164 -9.42 16.26 3.19
N LEU A 165 -9.53 15.84 4.46
CA LEU A 165 -8.43 15.16 5.16
C LEU A 165 -8.00 13.87 4.43
N ALA A 166 -8.94 13.04 4.00
CA ALA A 166 -8.63 11.81 3.26
C ALA A 166 -7.93 12.10 1.91
N VAL A 167 -8.33 13.14 1.18
CA VAL A 167 -7.64 13.57 -0.06
C VAL A 167 -6.22 14.04 0.24
N LEU A 168 -6.02 14.80 1.33
CA LEU A 168 -4.69 15.22 1.77
C LEU A 168 -3.81 14.01 2.13
N LEU A 169 -4.38 12.98 2.77
CA LEU A 169 -3.65 11.74 3.07
C LEU A 169 -3.31 10.95 1.79
N VAL A 170 -4.20 10.91 0.78
CA VAL A 170 -3.87 10.31 -0.52
C VAL A 170 -2.70 11.04 -1.17
N ALA A 171 -2.75 12.37 -1.23
CA ALA A 171 -1.68 13.22 -1.75
C ALA A 171 -0.37 13.04 -0.98
N PHE A 172 -0.45 12.96 0.36
CA PHE A 172 0.71 12.70 1.21
C PHE A 172 1.33 11.32 0.93
N GLY A 173 0.51 10.28 0.71
CA GLY A 173 1.05 8.97 0.32
C GLY A 173 1.77 8.99 -1.04
N VAL A 174 1.34 9.81 -2.01
CA VAL A 174 2.09 10.04 -3.25
C VAL A 174 3.44 10.71 -2.96
N LEU A 175 3.49 11.66 -2.03
CA LEU A 175 4.74 12.30 -1.59
C LEU A 175 5.64 11.37 -0.76
N LEU A 176 5.11 10.34 -0.10
CA LEU A 176 5.91 9.30 0.53
C LEU A 176 6.49 8.33 -0.49
N ARG A 177 5.72 8.06 -1.56
CA ARG A 177 5.98 7.04 -2.56
C ARG A 177 5.53 7.53 -3.95
N PRO A 178 6.38 8.28 -4.68
CA PRO A 178 5.99 8.84 -5.98
C PRO A 178 5.49 7.80 -7.01
N ASN A 179 5.99 6.57 -6.97
CA ASN A 179 5.52 5.47 -7.84
C ASN A 179 4.04 5.13 -7.64
N ALA A 180 3.46 5.46 -6.48
CA ALA A 180 2.05 5.25 -6.20
C ALA A 180 1.12 6.18 -7.00
N VAL A 181 1.66 7.21 -7.67
CA VAL A 181 0.88 8.19 -8.46
C VAL A 181 0.00 7.52 -9.52
N VAL A 182 0.38 6.36 -10.05
CA VAL A 182 -0.41 5.61 -11.06
C VAL A 182 -1.69 5.03 -10.45
N ALA A 183 -1.67 4.66 -9.17
CA ALA A 183 -2.80 4.07 -8.45
C ALA A 183 -3.65 5.09 -7.68
N ALA A 184 -3.09 6.28 -7.44
CA ALA A 184 -3.71 7.33 -6.63
C ALA A 184 -5.01 7.90 -7.22
N PRO A 185 -5.18 8.09 -8.55
CA PRO A 185 -6.45 8.57 -9.12
C PRO A 185 -7.65 7.70 -8.79
N ILE A 186 -7.47 6.38 -8.72
CA ILE A 186 -8.53 5.42 -8.37
C ILE A 186 -8.95 5.63 -6.91
N LEU A 187 -7.98 5.71 -6.01
CA LEU A 187 -8.24 5.91 -4.59
C LEU A 187 -8.84 7.31 -4.33
N ALA A 188 -8.33 8.35 -4.99
CA ALA A 188 -8.85 9.71 -4.90
C ALA A 188 -10.30 9.81 -5.38
N ALA A 189 -10.63 9.19 -6.52
CA ALA A 189 -12.00 9.14 -7.02
C ALA A 189 -12.95 8.45 -6.02
N TYR A 190 -12.50 7.35 -5.42
CA TYR A 190 -13.25 6.71 -4.33
C TYR A 190 -13.44 7.64 -3.13
N VAL A 191 -12.37 8.28 -2.65
CA VAL A 191 -12.42 9.19 -1.49
C VAL A 191 -13.38 10.36 -1.73
N ILE A 192 -13.42 10.92 -2.95
CA ILE A 192 -14.31 12.02 -3.33
C ILE A 192 -15.76 11.54 -3.48
N TRP A 193 -15.98 10.33 -4.00
CA TRP A 193 -17.32 9.75 -4.21
C TRP A 193 -17.49 8.39 -3.52
N PRO A 194 -17.50 8.34 -2.17
CA PRO A 194 -17.45 7.08 -1.41
C PRO A 194 -18.77 6.32 -1.40
N MET A 195 -19.85 6.91 -1.93
CA MET A 195 -21.20 6.33 -1.88
C MET A 195 -21.41 5.21 -2.92
N ARG A 196 -20.74 5.30 -4.06
CA ARG A 196 -20.87 4.36 -5.19
C ARG A 196 -19.69 4.51 -6.15
N VAL A 197 -19.36 3.44 -6.87
CA VAL A 197 -18.45 3.50 -8.00
C VAL A 197 -19.20 4.02 -9.22
N ASP A 198 -18.73 5.14 -9.76
CA ASP A 198 -19.23 5.72 -11.01
C ASP A 198 -18.07 5.76 -12.01
N LEU A 199 -18.08 4.81 -12.97
CA LEU A 199 -16.99 4.66 -13.94
C LEU A 199 -16.82 5.88 -14.84
N LYS A 200 -17.89 6.64 -15.11
CA LYS A 200 -17.80 7.88 -15.90
C LYS A 200 -17.04 8.94 -15.12
N ARG A 201 -17.36 9.12 -13.83
CA ARG A 201 -16.64 10.05 -12.96
C ARG A 201 -15.19 9.65 -12.77
N LEU A 202 -14.92 8.36 -12.57
CA LEU A 202 -13.56 7.84 -12.49
C LEU A 202 -12.78 8.15 -13.77
N ALA A 203 -13.33 7.79 -14.94
CA ALA A 203 -12.67 8.03 -16.22
C ALA A 203 -12.38 9.52 -16.47
N LEU A 204 -13.35 10.39 -16.17
CA LEU A 204 -13.18 11.84 -16.34
C LEU A 204 -12.18 12.44 -15.35
N ALA A 205 -12.13 11.93 -14.12
CA ALA A 205 -11.21 12.42 -13.08
C ALA A 205 -9.81 11.82 -13.17
N PHE A 206 -9.63 10.67 -13.84
CA PHE A 206 -8.38 9.91 -13.82
C PHE A 206 -7.18 10.73 -14.33
N VAL A 207 -7.28 11.28 -15.55
CA VAL A 207 -6.19 12.04 -16.17
C VAL A 207 -5.91 13.35 -15.41
N PRO A 208 -6.91 14.18 -15.06
CA PRO A 208 -6.67 15.37 -14.24
C PRO A 208 -6.02 15.05 -12.89
N ALA A 209 -6.51 14.03 -12.18
CA ALA A 209 -5.92 13.63 -10.91
C ALA A 209 -4.48 13.13 -11.07
N LEU A 210 -4.20 12.34 -12.11
CA LEU A 210 -2.86 11.87 -12.43
C LEU A 210 -1.91 13.05 -12.68
N ILE A 211 -2.32 14.04 -13.47
CA ILE A 211 -1.52 15.24 -13.76
C ILE A 211 -1.27 16.03 -12.47
N VAL A 212 -2.32 16.33 -11.69
CA VAL A 212 -2.19 17.12 -10.46
C VAL A 212 -1.29 16.43 -9.44
N LEU A 213 -1.47 15.12 -9.22
CA LEU A 213 -0.65 14.37 -8.28
C LEU A 213 0.79 14.17 -8.77
N SER A 214 0.99 14.03 -10.09
CA SER A 214 2.34 13.97 -10.67
C SER A 214 3.07 15.31 -10.57
N ALA A 215 2.36 16.43 -10.74
CA ALA A 215 2.91 17.77 -10.59
C ALA A 215 3.16 18.14 -9.12
N LEU A 216 2.39 17.56 -8.19
CA LEU A 216 2.57 17.77 -6.75
C LEU A 216 3.95 17.34 -6.27
N VAL A 217 4.48 16.21 -6.77
CA VAL A 217 5.80 15.68 -6.36
C VAL A 217 6.93 16.68 -6.62
N PRO A 218 7.21 17.13 -7.86
CA PRO A 218 8.28 18.09 -8.10
C PRO A 218 8.00 19.45 -7.47
N PHE A 219 6.74 19.87 -7.39
CA PHE A 219 6.37 21.12 -6.72
C PHE A 219 6.78 21.09 -5.23
N VAL A 220 6.41 20.05 -4.50
CA VAL A 220 6.77 19.92 -3.08
C VAL A 220 8.26 19.65 -2.92
N TYR A 221 8.81 18.67 -3.63
CA TYR A 221 10.20 18.25 -3.44
C TYR A 221 11.20 19.36 -3.80
N TYR A 222 11.03 20.01 -4.95
CA TYR A 222 12.03 20.96 -5.44
C TYR A 222 11.68 22.40 -5.14
N ASN A 223 10.42 22.81 -5.30
CA ASN A 223 10.07 24.22 -5.15
C ASN A 223 9.82 24.61 -3.69
N ILE A 224 9.27 23.71 -2.87
CA ILE A 224 9.02 23.97 -1.44
C ILE A 224 10.21 23.53 -0.58
N LEU A 225 10.68 22.30 -0.79
CA LEU A 225 11.69 21.68 0.09
C LEU A 225 13.13 21.86 -0.40
N GLY A 226 13.35 22.31 -1.64
CA GLY A 226 14.68 22.50 -2.19
C GLY A 226 15.52 21.22 -2.25
N ALA A 227 14.88 20.05 -2.45
CA ALA A 227 15.56 18.77 -2.44
C ALA A 227 16.59 18.66 -3.57
N GLU A 228 17.75 18.07 -3.26
CA GLU A 228 18.80 17.76 -4.23
C GLU A 228 18.32 16.68 -5.21
N ARG A 229 18.62 16.86 -6.48
CA ARG A 229 18.31 15.89 -7.54
C ARG A 229 19.38 14.81 -7.57
N GLN A 230 19.05 13.64 -7.04
CA GLN A 230 19.86 12.43 -7.01
C GLN A 230 19.41 11.42 -8.08
N SER A 231 18.38 11.75 -8.87
CA SER A 231 17.94 11.00 -10.04
C SER A 231 17.59 9.52 -9.77
N PRO A 232 16.75 9.20 -8.76
CA PRO A 232 16.40 7.82 -8.42
C PRO A 232 15.76 7.04 -9.58
N LEU A 233 15.06 7.71 -10.50
CA LEU A 233 14.50 7.05 -11.69
C LEU A 233 15.57 6.43 -12.60
N HIS A 234 16.81 6.92 -12.56
CA HIS A 234 17.91 6.37 -13.34
C HIS A 234 18.35 4.99 -12.81
N SER A 235 17.99 4.62 -11.57
CA SER A 235 18.16 3.24 -11.08
C SER A 235 17.34 2.24 -11.93
N ILE A 236 16.11 2.61 -12.31
CA ILE A 236 15.26 1.81 -13.21
C ILE A 236 15.95 1.67 -14.57
N VAL A 237 16.53 2.76 -15.07
CA VAL A 237 17.21 2.78 -16.35
C VAL A 237 18.45 1.87 -16.34
N VAL A 238 19.29 1.94 -15.31
CA VAL A 238 20.46 1.06 -15.17
C VAL A 238 20.02 -0.40 -15.08
N PHE A 239 18.96 -0.67 -14.31
CA PHE A 239 18.40 -2.01 -14.17
C PHE A 239 17.93 -2.57 -15.52
N ASP A 240 17.20 -1.76 -16.29
CA ASP A 240 16.74 -2.12 -17.62
C ASP A 240 17.87 -2.35 -18.60
N LEU A 241 18.85 -1.44 -18.66
CA LEU A 241 20.01 -1.59 -19.53
C LEU A 241 20.80 -2.86 -19.19
N GLY A 242 20.92 -3.17 -17.90
CA GLY A 242 21.50 -4.41 -17.41
C GLY A 242 20.72 -5.65 -17.87
N GLY A 243 19.40 -5.63 -17.71
CA GLY A 243 18.51 -6.69 -18.16
C GLY A 243 18.53 -6.89 -19.68
N ILE A 244 18.43 -5.82 -20.46
CA ILE A 244 18.51 -5.88 -21.91
C ILE A 244 19.89 -6.40 -22.34
N THR A 245 20.97 -5.93 -21.71
CA THR A 245 22.34 -6.43 -21.98
C THR A 245 22.45 -7.93 -21.76
N HIS A 246 21.89 -8.45 -20.67
CA HIS A 246 21.87 -9.88 -20.38
C HIS A 246 21.09 -10.69 -21.42
N PHE A 247 19.85 -10.28 -21.73
CA PHE A 247 18.99 -11.05 -22.64
C PHE A 247 19.35 -10.87 -24.12
N ALA A 248 19.94 -9.73 -24.52
CA ALA A 248 20.44 -9.51 -25.88
C ALA A 248 21.82 -10.14 -26.10
N GLY A 249 22.58 -10.37 -25.03
CA GLY A 249 23.95 -10.91 -25.11
C GLY A 249 24.99 -9.86 -25.54
N GLU A 250 24.63 -8.59 -25.60
CA GLU A 250 25.49 -7.49 -26.02
C GLU A 250 25.27 -6.23 -25.18
N ASN A 251 26.34 -5.47 -24.98
CA ASN A 251 26.35 -4.29 -24.12
C ASN A 251 25.44 -3.16 -24.63
N GLN A 252 24.45 -2.77 -23.81
CA GLN A 252 23.56 -1.64 -24.09
C GLN A 252 23.87 -0.39 -23.26
N PHE A 253 24.85 -0.44 -22.35
CA PHE A 253 25.26 0.76 -21.63
C PHE A 253 25.94 1.74 -22.58
N PRO A 254 25.83 3.07 -22.35
CA PRO A 254 26.46 4.10 -23.19
C PRO A 254 27.98 4.23 -22.93
N VAL A 255 28.66 3.11 -22.69
CA VAL A 255 30.07 2.99 -22.33
C VAL A 255 30.63 1.76 -23.02
N ALA A 256 31.82 1.85 -23.60
CA ALA A 256 32.55 0.68 -24.08
C ALA A 256 33.24 -0.02 -22.90
N TRP A 257 33.05 -1.34 -22.79
CA TRP A 257 33.65 -2.17 -21.75
C TRP A 257 34.72 -3.09 -22.33
N SER A 258 35.64 -3.57 -21.49
CA SER A 258 36.55 -4.64 -21.89
C SER A 258 35.78 -5.94 -22.17
N ALA A 259 36.38 -6.88 -22.90
CA ALA A 259 35.76 -8.17 -23.18
C ALA A 259 35.34 -8.91 -21.88
N ASP A 260 36.19 -8.87 -20.84
CA ASP A 260 35.90 -9.48 -19.55
C ASP A 260 34.71 -8.81 -18.84
N GLN A 261 34.65 -7.48 -18.88
CA GLN A 261 33.54 -6.71 -18.30
C GLN A 261 32.23 -6.96 -19.06
N THR A 262 32.26 -7.02 -20.39
CA THR A 262 31.09 -7.39 -21.20
C THR A 262 30.62 -8.80 -20.86
N ALA A 263 31.53 -9.76 -20.70
CA ALA A 263 31.18 -11.11 -20.28
C ALA A 263 30.53 -11.13 -18.89
N LEU A 264 31.02 -10.31 -17.94
CA LEU A 264 30.39 -10.15 -16.63
C LEU A 264 28.98 -9.54 -16.73
N LEU A 265 28.79 -8.51 -17.56
CA LEU A 265 27.49 -7.87 -17.77
C LEU A 265 26.44 -8.82 -18.34
N THR A 266 26.85 -9.65 -19.31
CA THR A 266 25.94 -10.58 -19.98
C THR A 266 25.68 -11.85 -19.17
N SER A 267 26.50 -12.18 -18.17
CA SER A 267 26.37 -13.44 -17.42
C SER A 267 26.10 -13.29 -15.92
N LYS A 268 26.91 -12.52 -15.18
CA LYS A 268 26.94 -12.52 -13.71
C LYS A 268 26.30 -11.30 -13.06
N CYS A 269 26.36 -10.14 -13.71
CA CYS A 269 25.94 -8.89 -13.07
C CYS A 269 24.43 -8.63 -13.08
N TYR A 270 23.70 -9.33 -13.96
CA TYR A 270 22.25 -9.24 -13.97
C TYR A 270 21.64 -10.05 -12.83
N ASP A 271 20.88 -9.39 -11.96
CA ASP A 271 20.09 -10.02 -10.90
C ASP A 271 18.62 -9.57 -11.03
N PRO A 272 17.66 -10.45 -11.37
CA PRO A 272 16.25 -10.08 -11.46
C PRO A 272 15.60 -9.77 -10.10
N VAL A 273 16.27 -10.02 -8.97
CA VAL A 273 15.77 -9.71 -7.63
C VAL A 273 15.96 -8.24 -7.30
N ARG A 274 17.07 -7.62 -7.76
CA ARG A 274 17.46 -6.28 -7.31
C ARG A 274 18.34 -5.55 -8.33
N TRP A 275 18.13 -4.24 -8.41
CA TRP A 275 18.88 -3.32 -9.26
C TRP A 275 20.25 -2.94 -8.70
N ASP A 276 20.41 -2.96 -7.38
CA ASP A 276 21.59 -2.45 -6.68
C ASP A 276 22.79 -3.41 -6.71
N SER A 277 22.68 -4.54 -7.42
CA SER A 277 23.82 -5.41 -7.74
C SER A 277 24.94 -4.64 -8.44
N TYR A 278 24.60 -3.67 -9.28
CA TYR A 278 25.56 -2.78 -9.94
C TYR A 278 26.20 -1.74 -9.01
N TRP A 279 25.71 -1.56 -7.78
CA TRP A 279 26.30 -0.69 -6.76
C TRP A 279 27.09 -1.46 -5.70
N HIS A 280 26.59 -2.64 -5.30
CA HIS A 280 27.01 -3.25 -4.03
C HIS A 280 27.48 -4.70 -4.14
N VAL A 281 27.30 -5.38 -5.27
CA VAL A 281 27.61 -6.82 -5.39
C VAL A 281 28.81 -7.04 -6.31
N GLU A 282 29.96 -7.34 -5.72
CA GLU A 282 31.19 -7.65 -6.47
C GLU A 282 31.00 -8.85 -7.42
N PRO A 283 31.61 -8.82 -8.64
CA PRO A 283 32.54 -7.81 -9.16
C PRO A 283 31.87 -6.62 -9.87
N CYS A 284 30.55 -6.47 -9.82
CA CYS A 284 29.76 -5.60 -10.69
C CYS A 284 29.77 -4.07 -10.40
N PRO A 285 30.28 -3.54 -9.27
CA PRO A 285 30.34 -2.09 -9.03
C PRO A 285 31.16 -1.27 -10.02
N PHE A 286 31.94 -1.90 -10.91
CA PHE A 286 32.62 -1.18 -11.99
C PHE A 286 31.66 -0.41 -12.90
N VAL A 287 30.42 -0.89 -13.05
CA VAL A 287 29.39 -0.21 -13.85
C VAL A 287 29.11 1.16 -13.28
N MET A 288 28.76 1.22 -11.99
CA MET A 288 28.37 2.48 -11.37
C MET A 288 29.53 3.40 -11.09
N ARG A 289 30.70 2.87 -10.72
CA ARG A 289 31.93 3.67 -10.64
C ARG A 289 32.21 4.43 -11.94
N ARG A 290 31.89 3.84 -13.08
CA ARG A 290 32.06 4.48 -14.39
C ARG A 290 30.91 5.41 -14.76
N LEU A 291 29.66 5.05 -14.47
CA LEU A 291 28.50 5.90 -14.77
C LEU A 291 28.45 7.16 -13.88
N GLU A 292 28.98 7.09 -12.65
CA GLU A 292 29.07 8.20 -11.69
C GLU A 292 30.43 8.90 -11.69
N SER A 293 31.35 8.50 -12.58
CA SER A 293 32.70 9.10 -12.67
C SER A 293 32.61 10.62 -12.81
N PRO A 294 33.34 11.40 -11.98
CA PRO A 294 33.31 12.86 -12.03
C PRO A 294 33.76 13.46 -13.37
N ASP A 295 34.67 12.78 -14.07
CA ASP A 295 35.27 13.27 -15.32
C ASP A 295 34.31 13.15 -16.54
N ASP A 296 33.42 12.15 -16.52
CA ASP A 296 32.38 11.93 -17.54
C ASP A 296 31.12 11.33 -16.88
N LYS A 297 30.37 12.19 -16.18
CA LYS A 297 29.17 11.80 -15.45
C LYS A 297 28.05 11.43 -16.42
N ILE A 298 27.60 10.17 -16.37
CA ILE A 298 26.48 9.65 -17.18
C ILE A 298 25.22 9.52 -16.33
N PHE A 299 25.34 9.02 -15.11
CA PHE A 299 24.22 8.89 -14.18
C PHE A 299 23.63 10.27 -13.86
N GLY A 300 22.29 10.37 -13.88
CA GLY A 300 21.57 11.64 -13.76
C GLY A 300 21.55 12.53 -15.03
N THR A 301 22.10 12.08 -16.17
CA THR A 301 22.10 12.85 -17.43
C THR A 301 21.19 12.24 -18.49
N ALA A 302 20.79 13.05 -19.49
CA ALA A 302 19.99 12.60 -20.62
C ALA A 302 20.67 11.50 -21.47
N ARG A 303 22.01 11.41 -21.44
CA ARG A 303 22.76 10.36 -22.15
C ARG A 303 22.34 8.95 -21.73
N LEU A 304 22.08 8.75 -20.43
CA LEU A 304 21.64 7.45 -19.92
C LEU A 304 20.21 7.13 -20.38
N THR A 305 19.30 8.10 -20.30
CA THR A 305 17.91 7.96 -20.74
C THR A 305 17.80 7.72 -22.25
N GLN A 306 18.65 8.37 -23.04
CA GLN A 306 18.71 8.17 -24.48
C GLN A 306 19.17 6.74 -24.81
N ALA A 307 20.25 6.27 -24.18
CA ALA A 307 20.74 4.91 -24.37
C ALA A 307 19.68 3.85 -24.03
N TRP A 308 18.90 4.09 -22.97
CA TRP A 308 17.77 3.24 -22.61
C TRP A 308 16.67 3.23 -23.66
N TRP A 309 16.26 4.40 -24.15
CA TRP A 309 15.26 4.48 -25.23
C TRP A 309 15.72 3.79 -26.50
N ASP A 310 16.99 3.88 -26.83
CA ASP A 310 17.58 3.21 -27.99
C ASP A 310 17.62 1.69 -27.78
N ALA A 311 18.05 1.22 -26.61
CA ALA A 311 18.09 -0.20 -26.25
C ALA A 311 16.68 -0.83 -26.23
N VAL A 312 15.67 -0.16 -25.67
CA VAL A 312 14.29 -0.66 -25.64
C VAL A 312 13.71 -0.78 -27.06
N ARG A 313 14.01 0.17 -27.95
CA ARG A 313 13.54 0.14 -29.36
C ARG A 313 14.28 -0.90 -30.20
N ALA A 314 15.58 -1.07 -29.98
CA ALA A 314 16.39 -2.06 -30.68
C ALA A 314 16.10 -3.48 -30.21
N TYR A 315 15.88 -3.67 -28.90
CA TYR A 315 15.73 -4.98 -28.25
C TYR A 315 14.45 -5.10 -27.40
N PRO A 316 13.25 -4.92 -27.99
CA PRO A 316 12.00 -4.92 -27.25
C PRO A 316 11.73 -6.25 -26.54
N PHE A 317 12.09 -7.38 -27.15
CA PHE A 317 11.90 -8.70 -26.53
C PHE A 317 12.86 -8.95 -25.36
N ALA A 318 14.08 -8.43 -25.40
CA ALA A 318 15.01 -8.52 -24.28
C ALA A 318 14.51 -7.68 -23.09
N TYR A 319 14.01 -6.46 -23.35
CA TYR A 319 13.35 -5.63 -22.34
C TYR A 319 12.13 -6.33 -21.73
N LEU A 320 11.24 -6.89 -22.55
CA LEU A 320 10.06 -7.62 -22.06
C LEU A 320 10.44 -8.89 -21.28
N SER A 321 11.49 -9.61 -21.70
CA SER A 321 12.00 -10.79 -20.99
C SER A 321 12.56 -10.41 -19.63
N HIS A 322 13.28 -9.29 -19.55
CA HIS A 322 13.73 -8.71 -18.29
C HIS A 322 12.55 -8.36 -17.37
N ARG A 323 11.58 -7.57 -17.85
CA ARG A 323 10.43 -7.13 -17.06
C ARG A 323 9.53 -8.29 -16.63
N ALA A 324 9.30 -9.27 -17.49
CA ALA A 324 8.55 -10.48 -17.16
C ALA A 324 9.29 -11.32 -16.10
N THR A 325 10.61 -11.47 -16.23
CA THR A 325 11.45 -12.19 -15.25
C THR A 325 11.41 -11.51 -13.89
N PHE A 326 11.61 -10.18 -13.85
CA PHE A 326 11.48 -9.39 -12.64
C PHE A 326 10.08 -9.52 -12.03
N MET A 327 9.02 -9.38 -12.83
CA MET A 327 7.65 -9.46 -12.33
C MET A 327 7.33 -10.84 -11.76
N TRP A 328 7.80 -11.91 -12.40
CA TRP A 328 7.67 -13.27 -11.86
C TRP A 328 8.44 -13.44 -10.55
N GLN A 329 9.66 -12.91 -10.46
CA GLN A 329 10.44 -12.87 -9.23
C GLN A 329 9.68 -12.15 -8.12
N PHE A 330 9.16 -10.95 -8.40
CA PHE A 330 8.37 -10.15 -7.46
C PHE A 330 7.09 -10.85 -7.00
N LEU A 331 6.31 -11.41 -7.91
CA LEU A 331 5.00 -11.97 -7.57
C LEU A 331 5.07 -13.36 -6.91
N ALA A 332 5.94 -14.25 -7.39
CA ALA A 332 5.85 -15.68 -7.10
C ALA A 332 7.03 -16.24 -6.29
N ARG A 333 8.22 -15.64 -6.40
CA ARG A 333 9.44 -16.17 -5.76
C ARG A 333 9.64 -15.62 -4.36
N SER A 334 10.64 -16.17 -3.68
CA SER A 334 10.95 -15.79 -2.30
C SER A 334 11.77 -14.53 -2.36
N ASN A 335 11.29 -13.49 -1.68
CA ASN A 335 11.95 -12.20 -1.64
C ASN A 335 12.11 -11.79 -0.18
N LEU A 336 12.89 -10.74 0.04
CA LEU A 336 13.09 -10.19 1.37
C LEU A 336 11.75 -9.80 1.99
N VAL A 337 11.46 -10.39 3.17
CA VAL A 337 10.29 -10.05 3.97
C VAL A 337 10.70 -9.10 5.09
N LEU A 338 11.52 -9.59 6.03
CA LEU A 338 12.16 -8.78 7.08
C LEU A 338 13.69 -8.92 6.97
N PRO A 339 14.47 -7.85 7.17
CA PRO A 339 15.93 -7.90 7.21
C PRO A 339 16.41 -8.45 8.56
N VAL A 340 16.21 -9.75 8.75
CA VAL A 340 16.40 -10.44 10.05
C VAL A 340 17.84 -10.47 10.55
N TRP A 341 18.83 -10.36 9.66
CA TRP A 341 20.25 -10.43 10.02
C TRP A 341 20.66 -9.34 11.00
N ASP A 342 20.12 -8.13 10.86
CA ASP A 342 20.43 -7.02 11.75
C ASP A 342 19.78 -7.16 13.14
N TRP A 343 18.71 -7.96 13.25
CA TRP A 343 17.98 -8.17 14.52
C TRP A 343 18.65 -9.16 15.44
N LEU A 344 19.48 -10.03 14.85
CA LEU A 344 20.27 -11.04 15.54
C LEU A 344 21.60 -10.49 16.05
N ASP A 345 21.97 -9.26 15.65
CA ASP A 345 23.13 -8.57 16.22
C ASP A 345 22.92 -8.38 17.73
N PRO A 346 23.85 -8.81 18.60
CA PRO A 346 23.75 -8.62 20.05
C PRO A 346 23.58 -7.15 20.47
N THR A 347 23.98 -6.21 19.63
CA THR A 347 23.80 -4.77 19.83
C THR A 347 22.41 -4.27 19.44
N ALA A 348 21.63 -5.07 18.71
CA ALA A 348 20.25 -4.74 18.36
C ALA A 348 19.32 -5.03 19.55
N GLY A 349 18.53 -4.02 19.94
CA GLY A 349 17.61 -4.12 21.09
C GLY A 349 16.53 -5.21 20.97
N TYR A 350 16.33 -5.79 19.78
CA TYR A 350 15.32 -6.82 19.53
C TYR A 350 15.80 -8.25 19.79
N GLY A 351 17.10 -8.53 19.72
CA GLY A 351 17.66 -9.89 19.80
C GLY A 351 17.32 -10.64 21.11
N HIS A 352 17.01 -9.89 22.18
CA HIS A 352 16.67 -10.41 23.51
C HIS A 352 15.22 -10.10 23.96
N SER A 353 14.39 -9.53 23.09
CA SER A 353 13.02 -9.15 23.47
C SER A 353 12.11 -10.37 23.53
N ARG A 354 11.61 -10.71 24.73
CA ARG A 354 10.63 -11.80 24.96
C ARG A 354 9.34 -11.64 24.15
N TYR A 355 9.03 -10.44 23.69
CA TYR A 355 7.85 -10.15 22.87
C TYR A 355 8.12 -10.30 21.38
N PHE A 356 9.36 -10.05 20.96
CA PHE A 356 9.77 -10.09 19.56
C PHE A 356 10.24 -11.47 19.10
N THR A 357 10.98 -12.20 19.95
CA THR A 357 11.52 -13.52 19.60
C THR A 357 10.44 -14.50 19.09
N PRO A 358 9.23 -14.59 19.66
CA PRO A 358 8.17 -15.43 19.11
C PRO A 358 7.72 -15.00 17.71
N LEU A 359 7.70 -13.69 17.42
CA LEU A 359 7.38 -13.17 16.10
C LEU A 359 8.45 -13.54 15.09
N LEU A 360 9.72 -13.47 15.47
CA LEU A 360 10.84 -13.89 14.65
C LEU A 360 10.75 -15.39 14.29
N ALA A 361 10.45 -16.25 15.27
CA ALA A 361 10.24 -17.67 15.02
C ALA A 361 9.07 -17.91 14.03
N LEU A 362 7.98 -17.14 14.18
CA LEU A 362 6.86 -17.20 13.26
C LEU A 362 7.22 -16.70 11.86
N HIS A 363 8.04 -15.65 11.76
CA HIS A 363 8.59 -15.14 10.49
C HIS A 363 9.36 -16.23 9.74
N GLU A 364 10.28 -16.94 10.40
CA GLU A 364 11.08 -17.99 9.77
C GLU A 364 10.21 -19.11 9.17
N VAL A 365 9.13 -19.48 9.86
CA VAL A 365 8.20 -20.52 9.40
C VAL A 365 7.33 -20.04 8.23
N LEU A 366 6.95 -18.76 8.23
CA LEU A 366 5.98 -18.23 7.27
C LEU A 366 6.60 -17.58 6.03
N GLN A 367 7.80 -17.00 6.11
CA GLN A 367 8.44 -16.32 4.98
C GLN A 367 8.54 -17.18 3.69
N PRO A 368 8.80 -18.51 3.74
CA PRO A 368 8.84 -19.30 2.51
C PRO A 368 7.44 -19.62 1.93
N ARG A 369 6.36 -19.30 2.65
CA ARG A 369 4.99 -19.67 2.29
C ARG A 369 4.36 -18.67 1.32
N LEU A 370 3.23 -19.09 0.71
CA LEU A 370 2.43 -18.26 -0.20
C LEU A 370 1.93 -16.95 0.42
N LEU A 371 1.76 -16.91 1.74
CA LEU A 371 1.31 -15.74 2.48
C LEU A 371 2.23 -14.53 2.28
N PHE A 372 3.53 -14.77 2.09
CA PHE A 372 4.54 -13.74 1.80
C PHE A 372 4.90 -13.71 0.30
N ARG A 373 3.92 -13.95 -0.57
CA ARG A 373 4.04 -13.76 -2.02
C ARG A 373 3.10 -12.64 -2.47
N PRO A 374 3.61 -11.55 -3.07
CA PRO A 374 2.77 -10.47 -3.60
C PRO A 374 1.69 -10.98 -4.56
N GLY A 375 1.98 -12.04 -5.34
CA GLY A 375 1.03 -12.65 -6.26
C GLY A 375 -0.24 -13.20 -5.59
N LEU A 376 -0.14 -13.75 -4.37
CA LEU A 376 -1.32 -14.19 -3.62
C LEU A 376 -2.24 -12.99 -3.33
N TRP A 377 -1.67 -11.91 -2.82
CA TRP A 377 -2.42 -10.70 -2.45
C TRP A 377 -3.02 -10.00 -3.66
N LEU A 378 -2.33 -10.01 -4.81
CA LEU A 378 -2.87 -9.53 -6.07
C LEU A 378 -4.11 -10.34 -6.51
N ILE A 379 -4.05 -11.67 -6.44
CA ILE A 379 -5.17 -12.56 -6.76
C ILE A 379 -6.33 -12.35 -5.79
N LEU A 380 -6.05 -12.25 -4.49
CA LEU A 380 -7.08 -12.02 -3.46
C LEU A 380 -7.73 -10.64 -3.62
N SER A 381 -6.96 -9.59 -3.92
CA SER A 381 -7.49 -8.26 -4.28
C SER A 381 -8.46 -8.34 -5.45
N LEU A 382 -8.09 -9.05 -6.52
CA LEU A 382 -8.95 -9.23 -7.69
C LEU A 382 -10.22 -10.01 -7.32
N ALA A 383 -10.09 -11.09 -6.54
CA ALA A 383 -11.24 -11.88 -6.08
C ALA A 383 -12.21 -11.04 -5.24
N VAL A 384 -11.71 -10.22 -4.32
CA VAL A 384 -12.54 -9.29 -3.53
C VAL A 384 -13.25 -8.30 -4.45
N LEU A 385 -12.52 -7.64 -5.35
CA LEU A 385 -13.07 -6.68 -6.31
C LEU A 385 -14.22 -7.28 -7.13
N LEU A 386 -13.99 -8.45 -7.73
CA LEU A 386 -14.99 -9.13 -8.56
C LEU A 386 -16.20 -9.55 -7.73
N SER A 387 -15.99 -10.04 -6.49
CA SER A 387 -17.06 -10.52 -5.63
C SER A 387 -18.02 -9.41 -5.16
N VAL A 388 -17.54 -8.17 -5.05
CA VAL A 388 -18.35 -7.01 -4.61
C VAL A 388 -18.80 -6.11 -5.75
N TRP A 389 -18.41 -6.41 -6.99
CA TRP A 389 -18.80 -5.63 -8.17
C TRP A 389 -20.31 -5.40 -8.34
N PRO A 390 -21.19 -6.39 -8.04
CA PRO A 390 -22.64 -6.15 -8.06
C PRO A 390 -23.09 -5.10 -7.04
N ALA A 391 -22.38 -4.97 -5.92
CA ALA A 391 -22.67 -4.02 -4.85
C ALA A 391 -21.97 -2.67 -5.04
N ARG A 392 -21.43 -2.37 -6.22
CA ARG A 392 -20.73 -1.10 -6.52
C ARG A 392 -21.57 0.16 -6.31
N ALA A 393 -22.89 0.03 -6.25
CA ALA A 393 -23.82 1.12 -5.95
C ALA A 393 -23.99 1.42 -4.44
N THR A 394 -23.28 0.69 -3.58
CA THR A 394 -23.32 0.83 -2.12
C THR A 394 -21.99 1.41 -1.59
N PRO A 395 -21.98 2.08 -0.43
CA PRO A 395 -20.74 2.59 0.16
C PRO A 395 -19.71 1.50 0.49
N ALA A 396 -20.16 0.35 1.01
CA ALA A 396 -19.28 -0.77 1.34
C ALA A 396 -18.66 -1.40 0.07
N GLY A 397 -19.45 -1.57 -0.99
CA GLY A 397 -18.95 -2.04 -2.29
C GLY A 397 -18.00 -1.03 -2.94
N ALA A 398 -18.29 0.28 -2.85
CA ALA A 398 -17.42 1.33 -3.35
C ALA A 398 -16.07 1.38 -2.63
N PHE A 399 -16.07 1.24 -1.29
CA PHE A 399 -14.85 1.12 -0.50
C PHE A 399 -14.02 -0.09 -0.92
N ALA A 400 -14.63 -1.28 -0.96
CA ALA A 400 -13.94 -2.52 -1.33
C ALA A 400 -13.34 -2.43 -2.74
N ILE A 401 -14.08 -1.92 -3.73
CA ILE A 401 -13.58 -1.74 -5.10
C ILE A 401 -12.47 -0.67 -5.14
N GLY A 402 -12.64 0.46 -4.46
CA GLY A 402 -11.67 1.56 -4.47
C GLY A 402 -10.30 1.14 -3.96
N VAL A 403 -10.25 0.46 -2.81
CA VAL A 403 -8.97 0.00 -2.22
C VAL A 403 -8.34 -1.14 -3.02
N THR A 404 -9.13 -2.10 -3.50
CA THR A 404 -8.60 -3.25 -4.25
C THR A 404 -8.18 -2.87 -5.67
N ALA A 405 -8.94 -2.03 -6.38
CA ALA A 405 -8.56 -1.55 -7.71
C ALA A 405 -7.28 -0.70 -7.65
N SER A 406 -7.18 0.19 -6.65
CA SER A 406 -5.96 0.96 -6.42
C SER A 406 -4.76 0.05 -6.10
N ALA A 407 -4.93 -0.92 -5.20
CA ALA A 407 -3.91 -1.92 -4.87
C ALA A 407 -3.42 -2.73 -6.08
N ILE A 408 -4.35 -3.20 -6.92
CA ILE A 408 -4.04 -3.97 -8.14
C ILE A 408 -3.20 -3.12 -9.09
N VAL A 409 -3.64 -1.89 -9.39
CA VAL A 409 -2.91 -0.98 -10.29
C VAL A 409 -1.53 -0.64 -9.71
N TYR A 410 -1.43 -0.44 -8.39
CA TYR A 410 -0.15 -0.19 -7.74
C TYR A 410 0.82 -1.36 -7.95
N VAL A 411 0.41 -2.59 -7.67
CA VAL A 411 1.27 -3.78 -7.84
C VAL A 411 1.63 -4.04 -9.31
N ILE A 412 0.67 -3.92 -10.23
CA ILE A 412 0.92 -4.11 -11.66
C ILE A 412 1.90 -3.07 -12.21
N SER A 413 1.90 -1.85 -11.67
CA SER A 413 2.84 -0.81 -12.10
C SER A 413 4.31 -1.18 -11.92
N PHE A 414 4.63 -2.12 -11.01
CA PHE A 414 6.00 -2.61 -10.81
C PHE A 414 6.54 -3.40 -12.01
N PHE A 415 5.70 -3.84 -12.94
CA PHE A 415 6.19 -4.38 -14.21
C PHE A 415 7.09 -3.38 -14.95
N VAL A 416 6.80 -2.07 -14.83
CA VAL A 416 7.58 -1.00 -15.47
C VAL A 416 8.41 -0.22 -14.45
N LEU A 417 7.88 0.02 -13.25
CA LEU A 417 8.52 0.89 -12.25
C LEU A 417 9.33 0.12 -11.19
N GLY A 418 9.28 -1.21 -11.22
CA GLY A 418 9.94 -2.06 -10.25
C GLY A 418 11.43 -2.21 -10.52
N VAL A 419 12.20 -2.21 -9.43
CA VAL A 419 13.66 -2.34 -9.44
C VAL A 419 14.18 -3.34 -8.41
N ALA A 420 13.36 -3.67 -7.40
CA ALA A 420 13.66 -4.69 -6.41
C ALA A 420 12.38 -5.46 -6.08
N SER A 421 12.52 -6.73 -5.69
CA SER A 421 11.41 -7.64 -5.51
C SER A 421 10.96 -7.84 -4.05
N ASP A 422 11.45 -7.02 -3.12
CA ASP A 422 11.08 -7.08 -1.70
C ASP A 422 9.57 -7.07 -1.46
N PHE A 423 9.10 -7.84 -0.48
CA PHE A 423 7.67 -7.96 -0.19
C PHE A 423 7.05 -6.62 0.24
N ARG A 424 7.83 -5.71 0.85
CA ARG A 424 7.37 -4.39 1.32
C ARG A 424 6.65 -3.58 0.24
N TYR A 425 7.02 -3.76 -1.03
CA TYR A 425 6.41 -3.06 -2.16
C TYR A 425 4.96 -3.47 -2.43
N ALA A 426 4.53 -4.63 -1.93
CA ALA A 426 3.15 -5.10 -2.01
C ALA A 426 2.32 -4.77 -0.75
N TYR A 427 2.88 -4.05 0.23
CA TYR A 427 2.22 -3.83 1.53
C TYR A 427 0.87 -3.11 1.41
N TRP A 428 0.75 -2.10 0.54
CA TRP A 428 -0.54 -1.47 0.24
C TRP A 428 -1.58 -2.48 -0.28
N CYS A 429 -1.16 -3.42 -1.12
CA CYS A 429 -2.06 -4.46 -1.64
C CYS A 429 -2.54 -5.41 -0.54
N VAL A 430 -1.68 -5.76 0.42
CA VAL A 430 -2.07 -6.51 1.62
C VAL A 430 -3.17 -5.76 2.38
N LEU A 431 -2.91 -4.51 2.77
CA LEU A 431 -3.86 -3.71 3.55
C LEU A 431 -5.17 -3.45 2.82
N GLY A 432 -5.10 -3.09 1.53
CA GLY A 432 -6.27 -2.89 0.68
C GLY A 432 -7.11 -4.16 0.52
N THR A 433 -6.47 -5.32 0.33
CA THR A 433 -7.17 -6.62 0.25
C THR A 433 -7.88 -6.93 1.55
N LEU A 434 -7.20 -6.78 2.68
CA LEU A 434 -7.73 -7.09 4.00
C LEU A 434 -8.93 -6.20 4.35
N ALA A 435 -8.78 -4.89 4.19
CA ALA A 435 -9.85 -3.93 4.44
C ALA A 435 -11.03 -4.13 3.47
N GLY A 436 -10.73 -4.33 2.18
CA GLY A 436 -11.75 -4.65 1.17
C GLY A 436 -12.50 -5.95 1.47
N GLY A 437 -11.80 -6.97 1.99
CA GLY A 437 -12.38 -8.24 2.41
C GLY A 437 -13.37 -8.10 3.57
N VAL A 438 -13.07 -7.24 4.54
CA VAL A 438 -14.03 -6.89 5.63
C VAL A 438 -15.28 -6.25 5.05
N ALA A 439 -15.14 -5.31 4.12
CA ALA A 439 -16.29 -4.69 3.47
C ALA A 439 -17.06 -5.64 2.55
N ALA A 440 -16.40 -6.60 1.90
CA ALA A 440 -17.06 -7.66 1.17
C ALA A 440 -17.91 -8.56 2.07
N ALA A 441 -17.43 -8.87 3.28
CA ALA A 441 -18.22 -9.57 4.28
C ALA A 441 -19.46 -8.76 4.71
N LEU A 442 -19.32 -7.44 4.86
CA LEU A 442 -20.46 -6.55 5.15
C LEU A 442 -21.52 -6.57 4.05
N VAL A 443 -21.10 -6.44 2.80
CA VAL A 443 -22.01 -6.53 1.63
C VAL A 443 -22.79 -7.84 1.63
N ARG A 444 -22.14 -8.96 1.95
CA ARG A 444 -22.80 -10.27 2.02
C ARG A 444 -23.79 -10.34 3.18
N CYS A 445 -23.45 -9.82 4.36
CA CYS A 445 -24.37 -9.76 5.49
C CYS A 445 -25.63 -8.96 5.16
N ASP A 446 -25.47 -7.82 4.49
CA ASP A 446 -26.58 -6.96 4.07
C ASP A 446 -27.49 -7.69 3.07
N ALA A 447 -26.92 -8.35 2.07
CA ALA A 447 -27.69 -9.11 1.08
C ALA A 447 -28.47 -10.29 1.70
N ILE A 448 -27.91 -10.96 2.71
CA ILE A 448 -28.60 -12.05 3.44
C ILE A 448 -29.76 -11.48 4.27
N ALA A 449 -29.55 -10.34 4.95
CA ALA A 449 -30.58 -9.69 5.74
C ALA A 449 -31.75 -9.23 4.86
N GLU A 450 -31.46 -8.63 3.70
CA GLU A 450 -32.47 -8.19 2.74
C GLU A 450 -33.31 -9.37 2.22
N LYS A 451 -32.67 -10.48 1.80
CA LYS A 451 -33.39 -11.70 1.37
C LYS A 451 -34.32 -12.25 2.45
N ARG A 452 -33.86 -12.30 3.72
CA ARG A 452 -34.69 -12.76 4.84
C ARG A 452 -35.91 -11.87 5.07
N SER A 453 -35.76 -10.56 4.93
CA SER A 453 -36.88 -9.62 5.05
C SER A 453 -37.93 -9.82 3.94
N VAL A 454 -37.50 -10.05 2.70
CA VAL A 454 -38.40 -10.29 1.56
C VAL A 454 -39.17 -11.62 1.74
N THR A 455 -38.51 -12.69 2.19
CA THR A 455 -39.17 -13.98 2.44
C THR A 455 -40.20 -13.92 3.58
N GLN A 456 -39.99 -13.08 4.59
CA GLN A 456 -40.96 -12.90 5.68
C GLN A 456 -42.19 -12.07 5.29
N VAL A 457 -42.11 -11.25 4.23
CA VAL A 457 -43.22 -10.40 3.76
C VAL A 457 -44.05 -11.07 2.67
N ALA A 458 -43.58 -12.15 2.04
CA ALA A 458 -44.39 -12.94 1.12
C ALA A 458 -45.56 -13.61 1.88
N PRO A 459 -46.83 -13.29 1.58
CA PRO A 459 -47.95 -13.84 2.33
C PRO A 459 -48.01 -15.36 2.13
N SER A 460 -48.19 -16.09 3.22
CA SER A 460 -48.71 -17.46 3.17
C SER A 460 -50.05 -17.43 2.43
N GLY A 461 -50.01 -17.72 1.13
CA GLY A 461 -51.19 -17.84 0.30
C GLY A 461 -52.17 -18.79 0.98
N SER A 462 -53.33 -18.25 1.37
CA SER A 462 -54.44 -18.99 1.92
C SER A 462 -54.84 -20.09 0.94
N ALA A 463 -54.52 -21.34 1.28
CA ALA A 463 -55.17 -22.50 0.68
C ALA A 463 -56.64 -22.48 1.15
N SER A 464 -57.50 -21.83 0.38
CA SER A 464 -58.95 -21.96 0.51
C SER A 464 -59.33 -23.39 0.15
N ALA A 465 -59.65 -24.18 1.17
CA ALA A 465 -60.27 -25.49 1.01
C ALA A 465 -61.60 -25.37 0.23
N PRO A 466 -61.91 -26.29 -0.71
CA PRO A 466 -63.20 -26.29 -1.37
C PRO A 466 -64.27 -26.70 -0.34
N ARG A 467 -65.32 -25.90 -0.20
CA ARG A 467 -66.54 -26.33 0.49
C ARG A 467 -67.34 -27.24 -0.44
N ILE A 468 -67.89 -28.28 0.19
CA ILE A 468 -68.71 -29.39 -0.29
C ILE A 468 -69.82 -28.94 -1.23
#